data_AF-A0A392PVK4-F1
#
_entry.id   AF-A0A392PVK4-F1
#
_cell.length_a   1.000
_cell.length_b   1.000
_cell.length_c   1.000
_cell.angle_alpha   90.00
_cell.angle_beta   90.00
_cell.angle_gamma   90.00
#
_symmetry.space_group_name_H-M   'P 1'
#
loop_
_entity.id
_entity.type
_entity.pdbx_description
1 polymer ?
#
loop_
_entity_poly.entity_id
_entity_poly.type
_entity_poly.pdbx_seq_one_letter_code
_entity_poly.pdbx_strand_id
1 'polypeptide(L)'
;MNINANARNILINADGIVESTFLLGGYSMQLSADAYKDWVFTEQGLPNDLIKRGVAVEDPASPHGIRLLIEDYPYASDGLEIWAAIKLWVEEYVNFYYKSDAAIVQDTELQAFWKEVVEVGHGDLKSATWWFKMQTRTELIEACTILIWIASALHAAVN
;
A
#
# COMPACT_ATOMS: atom_id res chain seq x y z
N MET A 1 -16.25 -0.20 1.70
CA MET A 1 -16.86 -1.52 1.40
C MET A 1 -18.04 -1.46 0.42
N ASN A 2 -18.92 -0.45 0.47
CA ASN A 2 -20.11 -0.37 -0.40
C ASN A 2 -19.78 -0.47 -1.90
N ILE A 3 -18.81 0.33 -2.38
CA ILE A 3 -18.43 0.34 -3.79
C ILE A 3 -17.87 -1.02 -4.26
N ASN A 4 -17.06 -1.71 -3.43
CA ASN A 4 -16.54 -3.03 -3.77
C ASN A 4 -17.65 -4.09 -3.81
N ALA A 5 -18.65 -4.00 -2.93
CA ALA A 5 -19.81 -4.90 -2.98
C ALA A 5 -20.61 -4.70 -4.27
N ASN A 6 -20.84 -3.44 -4.66
CA ASN A 6 -21.47 -3.13 -5.93
C ASN A 6 -20.63 -3.61 -7.10
N ALA A 7 -19.31 -3.38 -7.09
CA ALA A 7 -18.41 -3.84 -8.14
C ALA A 7 -18.50 -5.36 -8.35
N ARG A 8 -18.54 -6.16 -7.29
CA ARG A 8 -18.75 -7.62 -7.40
C ARG A 8 -20.09 -8.02 -8.00
N ASN A 9 -21.11 -7.16 -7.90
CA ASN A 9 -22.46 -7.45 -8.39
C ASN A 9 -22.72 -6.95 -9.81
N ILE A 10 -22.05 -5.87 -10.25
CA ILE A 10 -22.35 -5.22 -11.53
C ILE A 10 -21.12 -4.97 -12.43
N LEU A 11 -19.92 -4.91 -11.87
CA LEU A 11 -18.72 -4.47 -12.60
C LEU A 11 -17.86 -5.66 -13.03
N ILE A 12 -17.45 -6.48 -12.06
CA ILE A 12 -16.48 -7.58 -12.23
C ILE A 12 -17.10 -8.98 -12.11
N ASN A 13 -18.43 -9.08 -12.14
CA ASN A 13 -19.12 -10.36 -12.27
C ASN A 13 -19.04 -10.90 -13.69
N ALA A 14 -19.35 -12.20 -13.85
CA ALA A 14 -19.54 -12.83 -15.15
C ALA A 14 -20.55 -12.04 -16.00
N ASP A 15 -20.23 -11.80 -17.26
CA ASP A 15 -20.99 -10.95 -18.19
C ASP A 15 -21.19 -9.48 -17.72
N GLY A 16 -20.45 -9.06 -16.69
CA GLY A 16 -20.46 -7.70 -16.16
C GLY A 16 -19.79 -6.68 -17.10
N ILE A 17 -19.72 -5.43 -16.64
CA ILE A 17 -19.16 -4.33 -17.45
C ILE A 17 -17.72 -4.61 -17.86
N VAL A 18 -16.87 -5.10 -16.96
CA VAL A 18 -15.45 -5.36 -17.29
C VAL A 18 -15.33 -6.47 -18.33
N GLU A 19 -16.01 -7.61 -18.15
CA GLU A 19 -15.94 -8.71 -19.12
C GLU A 19 -16.54 -8.35 -20.49
N SER A 20 -17.56 -7.50 -20.53
CA SER A 20 -18.22 -7.13 -21.80
C SER A 20 -17.49 -6.03 -22.58
N THR A 21 -16.60 -5.27 -21.95
CA THR A 21 -15.97 -4.09 -22.56
C THR A 21 -14.44 -4.13 -22.64
N PHE A 22 -13.78 -4.98 -21.85
CA PHE A 22 -12.32 -5.11 -21.86
C PHE A 22 -11.86 -6.31 -22.68
N LEU A 23 -10.65 -6.20 -23.24
CA LEU A 23 -10.06 -7.16 -24.17
C LEU A 23 -10.12 -8.62 -23.70
N LEU A 24 -9.91 -8.86 -22.40
CA LEU A 24 -9.74 -10.21 -21.86
C LEU A 24 -11.06 -10.91 -21.53
N GLY A 25 -12.19 -10.22 -21.60
CA GLY A 25 -13.49 -10.80 -21.30
C GLY A 25 -13.50 -11.54 -19.95
N GLY A 26 -13.99 -12.77 -19.96
CA GLY A 26 -14.04 -13.67 -18.79
C GLY A 26 -12.69 -14.00 -18.14
N TYR A 27 -11.56 -13.69 -18.77
CA TYR A 27 -10.24 -13.86 -18.17
C TYR A 27 -9.75 -12.63 -17.39
N SER A 28 -10.51 -11.53 -17.36
CA SER A 28 -10.07 -10.26 -16.77
C SER A 28 -9.76 -10.38 -15.27
N MET A 29 -10.60 -11.08 -14.50
CA MET A 29 -10.35 -11.27 -13.07
C MET A 29 -9.21 -12.24 -12.79
N GLN A 30 -9.02 -13.25 -13.64
CA GLN A 30 -7.88 -14.17 -13.53
C GLN A 30 -6.55 -13.43 -13.69
N LEU A 31 -6.47 -12.46 -14.63
CA LEU A 31 -5.27 -11.62 -14.77
C LEU A 31 -4.89 -10.93 -13.46
N SER A 32 -5.86 -10.33 -12.75
CA SER A 32 -5.59 -9.68 -11.47
C SER A 32 -5.17 -10.66 -10.37
N ALA A 33 -5.73 -11.87 -10.37
CA ALA A 33 -5.36 -12.92 -9.42
C ALA A 33 -3.93 -13.42 -9.67
N ASP A 34 -3.52 -13.53 -10.94
CA ASP A 34 -2.15 -13.87 -11.31
C ASP A 34 -1.17 -12.76 -10.95
N ALA A 35 -1.52 -11.49 -11.20
CA ALA A 35 -0.71 -10.34 -10.80
C ALA A 35 -0.55 -10.24 -9.27
N TYR A 36 -1.57 -10.63 -8.50
CA TYR A 36 -1.51 -10.61 -7.03
C TYR A 36 -0.45 -11.55 -6.45
N LYS A 37 -0.03 -12.59 -7.17
CA LYS A 37 1.05 -13.50 -6.72
C LYS A 37 2.38 -12.78 -6.51
N ASP A 38 2.62 -11.71 -7.26
CA ASP A 38 3.82 -10.88 -7.19
C ASP A 38 3.59 -9.57 -6.42
N TRP A 39 2.42 -9.41 -5.80
CA TRP A 39 2.11 -8.23 -5.01
C TRP A 39 2.88 -8.23 -3.68
N VAL A 40 3.44 -7.08 -3.32
CA VAL A 40 4.28 -6.88 -2.14
C VAL A 40 3.82 -5.62 -1.41
N PHE A 41 3.34 -5.76 -0.17
CA PHE A 41 2.77 -4.64 0.59
C PHE A 41 3.76 -3.49 0.79
N THR A 42 5.01 -3.79 1.15
CA THR A 42 6.03 -2.78 1.44
C THR A 42 6.43 -1.97 0.21
N GLU A 43 6.19 -2.50 -0.99
CA GLU A 43 6.45 -1.84 -2.26
C GLU A 43 5.28 -0.97 -2.74
N GLN A 44 4.14 -0.98 -2.02
CA GLN A 44 3.01 -0.11 -2.34
C GLN A 44 3.21 1.32 -1.82
N GLY A 45 4.22 1.55 -0.97
CA GLY A 45 4.64 2.89 -0.59
C GLY A 45 5.34 3.57 -1.77
N LEU A 46 4.99 4.83 -2.05
CA LEU A 46 5.44 5.51 -3.26
C LEU A 46 6.98 5.49 -3.45
N PRO A 47 7.82 5.80 -2.44
CA PRO A 47 9.27 5.76 -2.64
C PRO A 47 9.79 4.39 -3.07
N ASN A 48 9.28 3.31 -2.47
CA ASN A 48 9.70 1.94 -2.77
C ASN A 48 9.24 1.51 -4.16
N ASP A 49 8.03 1.88 -4.58
CA ASP A 49 7.55 1.67 -5.96
C ASP A 49 8.47 2.35 -6.99
N LEU A 50 8.81 3.62 -6.76
CA LEU A 50 9.66 4.39 -7.68
C LEU A 50 11.06 3.79 -7.82
N ILE A 51 11.67 3.35 -6.71
CA ILE A 51 12.96 2.65 -6.73
C ILE A 51 12.83 1.30 -7.43
N LYS A 52 11.82 0.50 -7.09
CA LYS A 52 11.61 -0.82 -7.70
C LYS A 52 11.48 -0.75 -9.22
N ARG A 53 10.75 0.25 -9.73
CA ARG A 53 10.57 0.45 -11.17
C ARG A 53 11.80 1.04 -11.87
N GLY A 54 12.85 1.39 -11.13
CA GLY A 54 14.07 1.98 -11.66
C GLY A 54 13.88 3.41 -12.18
N VAL A 55 12.92 4.15 -11.63
CA VAL A 55 12.65 5.56 -11.98
C VAL A 55 13.10 6.53 -10.89
N ALA A 56 13.60 6.02 -9.77
CA ALA A 56 14.27 6.76 -8.71
C ALA A 56 15.41 5.94 -8.11
N VAL A 57 16.30 6.61 -7.39
CA VAL A 57 17.37 5.98 -6.61
C VAL A 57 17.38 6.54 -5.19
N GLU A 58 17.85 5.76 -4.23
CA GLU A 58 18.08 6.26 -2.88
C GLU A 58 19.04 7.45 -2.90
N ASP A 59 18.67 8.51 -2.20
CA ASP A 59 19.48 9.70 -2.03
C ASP A 59 19.13 10.35 -0.68
N PRO A 60 19.89 10.02 0.39
CA PRO A 60 19.64 10.57 1.72
C PRO A 60 19.77 12.10 1.81
N ALA A 61 20.40 12.75 0.82
CA ALA A 61 20.50 14.20 0.75
C ALA A 61 19.25 14.86 0.14
N SER A 62 18.42 14.10 -0.57
CA SER A 62 17.18 14.58 -1.16
C SER A 62 16.07 14.69 -0.10
N PRO A 63 15.13 15.65 -0.19
CA PRO A 63 14.09 15.89 0.82
C PRO A 63 13.24 14.65 1.17
N HIS A 64 13.01 13.80 0.17
CA HIS A 64 12.17 12.60 0.29
C HIS A 64 12.98 11.30 0.47
N GLY A 65 14.30 11.42 0.69
CA GLY A 65 15.22 10.28 0.81
C GLY A 65 15.51 9.54 -0.51
N ILE A 66 14.94 10.01 -1.62
CA ILE A 66 15.14 9.48 -2.97
C ILE A 66 15.30 10.62 -3.97
N ARG A 67 15.97 10.34 -5.08
CA ARG A 67 16.09 11.24 -6.23
C ARG A 67 15.45 10.60 -7.46
N LEU A 68 14.54 11.31 -8.11
CA LEU A 68 13.93 10.89 -9.36
C LEU A 68 14.98 10.88 -10.50
N LEU A 69 14.89 9.90 -11.39
CA LEU A 69 15.70 9.87 -12.62
C LEU A 69 15.05 10.66 -13.76
N ILE A 70 13.76 10.92 -13.65
CA ILE A 70 12.99 11.83 -14.49
C ILE A 70 12.51 12.93 -13.56
N GLU A 71 13.18 14.08 -13.59
CA GLU A 71 12.91 15.18 -12.65
C GLU A 71 11.47 15.68 -12.76
N ASP A 72 10.98 15.86 -13.99
CA ASP A 72 9.60 16.28 -14.28
C ASP A 72 8.71 15.06 -14.57
N TYR A 73 8.55 14.19 -13.57
CA TYR A 73 7.57 13.11 -13.60
C TYR A 73 6.38 13.48 -12.69
N PRO A 74 5.29 14.07 -13.22
CA PRO A 74 4.26 14.73 -12.40
C PRO A 74 3.62 13.84 -11.33
N TYR A 75 3.29 12.58 -11.66
CA TYR A 75 2.75 11.64 -10.67
C TYR A 75 3.72 11.40 -9.51
N ALA A 76 5.02 11.26 -9.81
CA ALA A 76 6.02 10.95 -8.81
C ALA A 76 6.40 12.20 -8.00
N SER A 77 6.62 13.35 -8.64
CA SER A 77 6.95 14.60 -7.97
C SER A 77 5.84 15.03 -7.01
N ASP A 78 4.60 15.07 -7.49
CA ASP A 78 3.47 15.55 -6.69
C ASP A 78 3.09 14.50 -5.63
N GLY A 79 3.15 13.23 -6.00
CA GLY A 79 2.90 12.12 -5.09
C GLY A 79 3.85 12.09 -3.91
N LEU A 80 5.13 12.43 -4.10
CA LEU A 80 6.13 12.44 -3.02
C LEU A 80 5.83 13.52 -1.97
N GLU A 81 5.32 14.69 -2.37
CA GLU A 81 4.87 15.72 -1.43
C GLU A 81 3.69 15.25 -0.58
N ILE A 82 2.71 14.59 -1.20
CA ILE A 82 1.56 14.03 -0.50
C ILE A 82 1.98 12.89 0.42
N TRP A 83 2.85 11.99 -0.05
CA TRP A 83 3.42 10.92 0.74
C TRP A 83 4.14 11.45 1.99
N ALA A 84 4.99 12.47 1.83
CA ALA A 84 5.71 13.10 2.94
C ALA A 84 4.74 13.72 3.97
N ALA A 85 3.69 14.39 3.52
CA ALA A 85 2.66 14.95 4.40
C ALA A 85 1.91 13.87 5.20
N ILE A 86 1.52 12.77 4.55
CA ILE A 86 0.88 11.62 5.22
C ILE A 86 1.83 11.02 6.25
N LYS A 87 3.08 10.74 5.86
CA LYS A 87 4.07 10.10 6.73
C LYS A 87 4.37 10.95 7.97
N LEU A 88 4.55 12.26 7.79
CA LEU A 88 4.75 13.19 8.91
C LEU A 88 3.58 13.14 9.89
N TRP A 89 2.34 13.19 9.40
CA TRP A 89 1.16 13.12 10.25
C TRP A 89 1.07 11.79 11.01
N VAL A 90 1.28 10.66 10.32
CA VAL A 90 1.27 9.33 10.94
C VAL A 90 2.36 9.22 12.00
N GLU A 91 3.56 9.71 11.71
CA GLU A 91 4.68 9.72 12.64
C GLU A 91 4.36 10.51 13.91
N GLU A 92 3.83 11.72 13.78
CA GLU A 92 3.40 12.53 14.94
C GLU A 92 2.31 11.83 15.75
N TYR A 93 1.30 11.26 15.09
CA TYR A 93 0.19 10.57 15.73
C TYR A 93 0.64 9.29 16.46
N VAL A 94 1.40 8.42 15.79
CA VAL A 94 1.89 7.17 16.39
C VAL A 94 2.80 7.48 17.58
N ASN A 95 3.72 8.45 17.45
CA ASN A 95 4.60 8.84 18.54
C ASN A 95 3.87 9.53 19.70
N PHE A 96 2.66 10.05 19.47
CA PHE A 96 1.81 10.56 20.54
C PHE A 96 1.32 9.44 21.47
N TYR A 97 0.84 8.31 20.92
CA TYR A 97 0.29 7.19 21.70
C TYR A 97 1.36 6.17 22.14
N TYR A 98 2.32 5.86 21.27
CA TYR A 98 3.36 4.85 21.53
C TYR A 98 4.71 5.52 21.77
N LYS A 99 5.23 5.38 22.99
CA LYS A 99 6.50 6.00 23.42
C LYS A 99 7.72 5.09 23.25
N SER A 100 7.51 3.82 22.94
CA SER A 100 8.56 2.83 22.73
C SER A 100 8.05 1.67 21.88
N ASP A 101 8.97 0.90 21.31
CA ASP A 101 8.63 -0.33 20.58
C ASP A 101 8.01 -1.38 21.51
N ALA A 102 8.39 -1.38 22.79
CA ALA A 102 7.76 -2.24 23.79
C ALA A 102 6.24 -1.99 23.91
N ALA A 103 5.78 -0.74 23.74
CA ALA A 103 4.36 -0.41 23.77
C ALA A 103 3.61 -0.99 22.55
N ILE A 104 4.27 -1.10 21.39
CA ILE A 104 3.72 -1.74 20.18
C ILE A 104 3.54 -3.25 20.41
N VAL A 105 4.57 -3.89 20.97
CA VAL A 105 4.57 -5.34 21.25
C VAL A 105 3.52 -5.71 22.31
N GLN A 106 3.28 -4.83 23.28
CA GLN A 106 2.33 -5.06 24.38
C GLN A 106 0.87 -4.78 24.00
N ASP A 107 0.61 -4.10 22.89
CA ASP A 107 -0.73 -3.78 22.43
C ASP A 107 -1.40 -5.01 21.79
N THR A 108 -2.23 -5.69 22.57
CA THR A 108 -2.87 -6.93 22.13
C THR A 108 -3.87 -6.73 20.98
N GLU A 109 -4.51 -5.57 20.91
CA GLU A 109 -5.48 -5.28 19.84
C GLU A 109 -4.74 -5.03 18.53
N LEU A 110 -3.66 -4.25 18.55
CA LEU A 110 -2.81 -4.01 17.39
C LEU A 110 -2.17 -5.31 16.86
N GLN A 111 -1.64 -6.15 17.76
CA GLN A 111 -1.06 -7.44 17.37
C GLN A 111 -2.11 -8.37 16.74
N ALA A 112 -3.31 -8.44 17.33
CA ALA A 112 -4.40 -9.26 16.80
C ALA A 112 -4.88 -8.74 15.44
N PHE A 113 -5.04 -7.43 15.30
CA PHE A 113 -5.44 -6.79 14.05
C PHE A 113 -4.45 -7.09 12.92
N TRP A 114 -3.16 -6.82 13.13
CA TRP A 114 -2.16 -7.04 12.09
C TRP A 114 -2.04 -8.53 11.71
N LYS A 115 -2.11 -9.41 12.71
CA LYS A 115 -2.13 -10.86 12.49
C LYS A 115 -3.32 -11.27 11.62
N GLU A 116 -4.52 -10.79 11.89
CA GLU A 116 -5.71 -11.11 11.10
C GLU A 116 -5.61 -10.57 9.66
N VAL A 117 -5.10 -9.34 9.48
CA VAL A 117 -4.85 -8.76 8.16
C VAL A 117 -3.94 -9.66 7.32
N VAL A 118 -2.85 -10.17 7.89
CA VAL A 118 -1.87 -10.99 7.15
C VAL A 118 -2.33 -12.44 7.00
N GLU A 119 -2.78 -13.09 8.07
CA GLU A 119 -3.06 -14.54 8.06
C GLU A 119 -4.43 -14.88 7.49
N VAL A 120 -5.39 -13.95 7.52
CA VAL A 120 -6.76 -14.13 7.02
C VAL A 120 -7.04 -13.21 5.84
N GLY A 121 -6.90 -11.89 6.02
CA GLY A 121 -7.24 -10.90 4.98
C GLY A 121 -6.45 -11.08 3.68
N HIS A 122 -5.13 -11.23 3.81
CA HIS A 122 -4.19 -11.55 2.73
C HIS A 122 -3.59 -12.96 2.90
N GLY A 123 -4.41 -13.91 3.36
CA GLY A 123 -3.98 -15.24 3.80
C GLY A 123 -3.24 -16.08 2.74
N ASP A 124 -3.46 -15.81 1.45
CA ASP A 124 -2.74 -16.47 0.34
C ASP A 124 -1.26 -16.08 0.30
N LEU A 125 -0.90 -14.91 0.82
CA LEU A 125 0.47 -14.39 0.89
C LEU A 125 1.04 -14.37 2.32
N LYS A 126 0.39 -15.00 3.30
CA LYS A 126 0.81 -14.95 4.72
C LYS A 126 2.24 -15.45 4.99
N SER A 127 2.74 -16.34 4.14
CA SER A 127 4.10 -16.89 4.25
C SER A 127 5.19 -16.00 3.66
N ALA A 128 4.82 -14.87 3.04
CA ALA A 128 5.78 -13.95 2.47
C ALA A 128 6.67 -13.31 3.55
N THR A 129 7.95 -13.12 3.23
CA THR A 129 8.94 -12.63 4.20
C THR A 129 8.94 -11.12 4.38
N TRP A 130 8.30 -10.38 3.48
CA TRP A 130 8.28 -8.92 3.45
C TRP A 130 7.20 -8.29 4.34
N TRP A 131 6.31 -9.08 4.94
CA TRP A 131 5.36 -8.56 5.93
C TRP A 131 6.08 -7.99 7.14
N PHE A 132 5.70 -6.77 7.54
CA PHE A 132 6.12 -6.19 8.81
C PHE A 132 5.78 -7.13 9.97
N LYS A 133 6.67 -7.20 10.96
CA LYS A 133 6.43 -8.00 12.16
C LYS A 133 5.55 -7.28 13.19
N MET A 134 5.34 -5.97 12.98
CA MET A 134 4.58 -5.10 13.86
C MET A 134 5.13 -5.12 15.29
N GLN A 135 6.45 -4.99 15.41
CA GLN A 135 7.18 -4.99 16.69
C GLN A 135 7.75 -3.62 17.03
N THR A 136 7.87 -2.72 16.05
CA THR A 136 8.46 -1.40 16.24
C THR A 136 7.51 -0.28 15.83
N ARG A 137 7.75 0.92 16.37
CA ARG A 137 6.99 2.12 15.96
C ARG A 137 7.24 2.44 14.49
N THR A 138 8.45 2.23 13.99
CA THR A 138 8.79 2.43 12.58
C THR A 138 7.93 1.55 11.67
N GLU A 139 7.78 0.27 11.99
CA GLU A 139 6.91 -0.63 11.21
C GLU A 139 5.44 -0.19 11.22
N LEU A 140 4.92 0.25 12.38
CA LEU A 140 3.56 0.76 12.47
C LEU A 140 3.37 2.03 11.63
N ILE A 141 4.33 2.96 11.71
CA ILE A 141 4.31 4.22 10.93
C ILE A 141 4.32 3.91 9.44
N GLU A 142 5.21 3.03 8.97
CA GLU A 142 5.26 2.64 7.56
C GLU A 142 3.97 1.95 7.11
N ALA A 143 3.46 0.98 7.89
CA ALA A 143 2.23 0.27 7.54
C ALA A 143 1.03 1.22 7.43
N CYS A 144 0.84 2.11 8.41
CA CYS A 144 -0.24 3.10 8.39
C CYS A 144 -0.08 4.10 7.23
N THR A 145 1.14 4.55 6.95
CA THR A 145 1.43 5.46 5.84
C THR A 145 1.06 4.81 4.50
N ILE A 146 1.45 3.55 4.28
CA ILE A 146 1.10 2.78 3.07
C ILE A 146 -0.42 2.63 2.94
N LEU A 147 -1.12 2.26 4.02
CA LEU A 147 -2.57 2.08 3.99
C LEU A 147 -3.31 3.37 3.64
N ILE A 148 -2.93 4.49 4.26
CA ILE A 148 -3.52 5.81 3.99
C ILE A 148 -3.20 6.25 2.56
N TRP A 149 -1.97 6.07 2.10
CA TRP A 149 -1.55 6.37 0.72
C TRP A 149 -2.39 5.61 -0.31
N ILE A 150 -2.52 4.28 -0.14
CA ILE A 150 -3.32 3.43 -1.05
C ILE A 150 -4.77 3.92 -1.09
N ALA A 151 -5.37 4.17 0.07
CA ALA A 151 -6.77 4.53 0.19
C ALA A 151 -7.09 5.97 -0.26
N SER A 152 -6.08 6.84 -0.35
CA SER A 152 -6.26 8.26 -0.70
C SER A 152 -5.60 8.60 -2.03
N ALA A 153 -4.35 9.02 -2.01
CA ALA A 153 -3.66 9.61 -3.15
C ALA A 153 -3.41 8.62 -4.29
N LEU A 154 -3.05 7.37 -3.98
CA LEU A 154 -2.87 6.35 -5.03
C LEU A 154 -4.19 6.07 -5.74
N HIS A 155 -5.26 5.79 -4.97
CA HIS A 155 -6.58 5.56 -5.54
C HIS A 155 -7.05 6.78 -6.35
N ALA A 156 -6.88 8.01 -5.84
CA ALA A 156 -7.26 9.23 -6.56
C ALA A 156 -6.51 9.42 -7.89
N ALA A 157 -5.25 8.98 -7.97
CA ALA A 157 -4.45 9.11 -9.19
C ALA A 157 -4.86 8.12 -10.31
N VAL A 158 -5.55 7.03 -9.98
CA VAL A 158 -5.87 5.94 -10.93
C VAL A 158 -7.37 5.70 -11.14
N ASN A 159 -8.25 6.46 -10.49
CA ASN A 159 -9.70 6.31 -10.53
C ASN A 159 -10.38 7.47 -11.25
#